data_AF-A0A7W0VDW0-F1
#
_entry.id   AF-A0A7W0VDW0-F1
#
_cell.length_a   1.000
_cell.length_b   1.000
_cell.length_c   1.000
_cell.angle_alpha   90.00
_cell.angle_beta   90.00
_cell.angle_gamma   90.00
#
_symmetry.space_group_name_H-M   'P 1'
#
loop_
_entity.id
_entity.type
_entity.pdbx_description
1 polymer ?
#
loop_
_entity_poly.entity_id
_entity_poly.type
_entity_poly.pdbx_seq_one_letter_code
_entity_poly.pdbx_strand_id
1 'polypeptide(L)'
;MTHADAFRLLGLKPGASIAAIRQAHEELQAQWHADLHAASPEAAALAATQRAELSTALAVFAPPSADGDRPAAYAPRETPSQPYSPQQAAKHRIAPQVTAPSEWYEPGRGKRHSAGVRSMIIGVAIALVGALVTFGTHQLAAGTGGGGYLVAYGPMIGGALLFIWGLAQLGTERRR
;
A
#
# COMPACT_ATOMS: atom_id res chain seq x y z
N MET A 1 -5.32 23.25 4.07
CA MET A 1 -4.43 22.29 4.76
C MET A 1 -3.01 22.83 4.74
N THR A 2 -2.25 22.72 5.84
CA THR A 2 -0.85 23.22 5.87
C THR A 2 0.13 22.18 5.33
N HIS A 3 1.36 22.60 4.99
CA HIS A 3 2.46 21.69 4.60
C HIS A 3 2.73 20.62 5.65
N ALA A 4 2.72 21.00 6.93
CA ALA A 4 2.96 20.09 8.06
C ALA A 4 1.85 19.03 8.20
N ASP A 5 0.59 19.44 7.99
CA ASP A 5 -0.55 18.51 8.02
C ASP A 5 -0.47 17.53 6.84
N ALA A 6 -0.06 17.99 5.66
CA ALA A 6 0.12 17.14 4.49
C ALA A 6 1.21 16.07 4.70
N PHE A 7 2.33 16.41 5.36
CA PHE A 7 3.34 15.42 5.73
C PHE A 7 2.82 14.40 6.75
N ARG A 8 2.06 14.84 7.76
CA ARG A 8 1.46 13.94 8.75
C ARG A 8 0.45 12.98 8.11
N LEU A 9 -0.38 13.48 7.21
CA LEU A 9 -1.40 12.68 6.52
C LEU A 9 -0.76 11.63 5.60
N LEU A 10 0.38 11.93 4.98
CA LEU A 10 1.16 10.97 4.19
C LEU A 10 2.06 10.04 5.05
N GLY A 11 2.13 10.24 6.37
CA GLY A 11 3.02 9.47 7.26
C GLY A 11 4.51 9.73 7.04
N LEU A 12 4.86 10.90 6.50
CA LEU A 12 6.24 11.27 6.14
C LEU A 12 6.84 12.26 7.15
N LYS A 13 8.16 12.23 7.28
CA LYS A 13 8.89 13.26 8.05
C LYS A 13 8.90 14.59 7.28
N PRO A 14 8.82 15.74 7.98
CA PRO A 14 9.00 17.05 7.35
C PRO A 14 10.33 17.10 6.57
N GLY A 15 10.29 17.62 5.35
CA GLY A 15 11.46 17.68 4.46
C GLY A 15 11.71 16.41 3.63
N ALA A 16 10.78 15.45 3.60
CA ALA A 16 10.86 14.33 2.67
C ALA A 16 10.91 14.82 1.21
N SER A 17 11.65 14.10 0.36
CA SER A 17 11.81 14.46 -1.05
C SER A 17 10.48 14.34 -1.82
N ILE A 18 10.32 15.09 -2.90
CA ILE A 18 9.10 15.07 -3.71
C ILE A 18 8.83 13.68 -4.30
N ALA A 19 9.89 12.90 -4.57
CA ALA A 19 9.79 11.51 -5.00
C ALA A 19 9.19 10.62 -3.90
N ALA A 20 9.61 10.80 -2.64
CA ALA A 20 9.06 10.07 -1.50
C ALA A 20 7.58 10.43 -1.25
N ILE A 21 7.22 11.71 -1.41
CA ILE A 21 5.83 12.18 -1.32
C ILE A 21 4.96 11.49 -2.39
N ARG A 22 5.42 11.46 -3.65
CA ARG A 22 4.70 10.78 -4.74
C ARG A 22 4.56 9.28 -4.50
N GLN A 23 5.64 8.62 -4.08
CA GLN A 23 5.61 7.19 -3.78
C GLN A 23 4.64 6.87 -2.63
N ALA A 24 4.67 7.64 -1.54
CA ALA A 24 3.76 7.45 -0.41
C ALA A 24 2.29 7.65 -0.85
N HIS A 25 2.03 8.66 -1.69
CA HIS A 25 0.70 8.89 -2.25
C HIS A 25 0.23 7.72 -3.13
N GLU A 26 1.08 7.16 -3.99
CA GLU A 26 0.75 5.99 -4.82
C GLU A 26 0.47 4.75 -3.96
N GLU A 27 1.29 4.50 -2.93
CA GLU A 27 1.09 3.38 -2.00
C GLU A 27 -0.24 3.51 -1.22
N LEU A 28 -0.58 4.72 -0.76
CA LEU A 28 -1.85 4.99 -0.07
C LEU A 28 -3.04 4.90 -1.04
N GLN A 29 -2.93 5.41 -2.28
CA GLN A 29 -3.99 5.25 -3.27
C GLN A 29 -4.28 3.79 -3.60
N ALA A 30 -3.24 2.95 -3.68
CA ALA A 30 -3.40 1.51 -3.89
C ALA A 30 -4.12 0.85 -2.71
N GLN A 31 -3.84 1.27 -1.48
CA GLN A 31 -4.50 0.76 -0.28
C GLN A 31 -5.99 1.11 -0.21
N TRP A 32 -6.36 2.32 -0.64
CA TRP A 32 -7.74 2.82 -0.62
C TRP A 32 -8.46 2.64 -1.97
N HIS A 33 -8.03 1.71 -2.81
CA HIS A 33 -8.65 1.48 -4.12
C HIS A 33 -10.11 1.00 -3.94
N ALA A 34 -11.03 1.50 -4.78
CA ALA A 34 -12.45 1.23 -4.65
C ALA A 34 -12.78 -0.27 -4.72
N ASP A 35 -12.04 -1.01 -5.54
CA ASP A 35 -12.21 -2.45 -5.72
C ASP A 35 -11.98 -3.25 -4.42
N LEU A 36 -11.09 -2.77 -3.54
CA LEU A 36 -10.82 -3.42 -2.25
C LEU A 36 -11.97 -3.24 -1.26
N HIS A 37 -12.82 -2.22 -1.47
CA HIS A 37 -13.93 -1.87 -0.61
C HIS A 37 -15.31 -2.10 -1.26
N ALA A 38 -15.36 -2.70 -2.45
CA ALA A 38 -16.59 -2.90 -3.21
C ALA A 38 -17.66 -3.74 -2.47
N ALA A 39 -17.23 -4.58 -1.51
CA ALA A 39 -18.12 -5.40 -0.70
C ALA A 39 -18.90 -4.62 0.38
N SER A 40 -18.50 -3.39 0.71
CA SER A 40 -19.17 -2.55 1.71
C SER A 40 -19.34 -1.11 1.19
N PRO A 41 -20.59 -0.65 0.99
CA PRO A 41 -20.84 0.71 0.48
C PRO A 41 -20.35 1.79 1.46
N GLU A 42 -20.42 1.54 2.77
CA GLU A 42 -19.85 2.46 3.77
C GLU A 42 -18.33 2.54 3.68
N ALA A 43 -17.65 1.40 3.51
CA ALA A 43 -16.19 1.37 3.34
C ALA A 43 -15.77 2.06 2.04
N ALA A 44 -16.54 1.89 0.96
CA ALA A 44 -16.29 2.56 -0.31
C ALA A 44 -16.46 4.09 -0.20
N ALA A 45 -17.46 4.57 0.54
CA ALA A 45 -17.66 6.00 0.81
C ALA A 45 -16.48 6.59 1.61
N LEU A 46 -16.03 5.90 2.67
CA LEU A 46 -14.86 6.30 3.44
C LEU A 46 -13.58 6.32 2.60
N ALA A 47 -13.37 5.31 1.76
CA ALA A 47 -12.22 5.26 0.85
C ALA A 47 -12.23 6.42 -0.15
N ALA A 48 -13.40 6.82 -0.66
CA ALA A 48 -13.54 7.98 -1.53
C ALA A 48 -13.15 9.29 -0.81
N THR A 49 -13.61 9.48 0.44
CA THR A 49 -13.22 10.64 1.27
C THR A 49 -11.71 10.67 1.51
N GLN A 50 -11.12 9.53 1.90
CA GLN A 50 -9.67 9.42 2.14
C GLN A 50 -8.86 9.73 0.87
N ARG A 51 -9.31 9.26 -0.30
CA ARG A 51 -8.65 9.58 -1.58
C ARG A 51 -8.73 11.06 -1.94
N ALA A 52 -9.84 11.73 -1.63
CA ALA A 52 -9.98 13.17 -1.85
C ALA A 52 -9.07 13.99 -0.91
N GLU A 53 -8.90 13.55 0.34
CA GLU A 53 -7.96 14.16 1.28
C GLU A 53 -6.50 13.97 0.82
N LEU A 54 -6.14 12.77 0.35
CA LEU A 54 -4.81 12.46 -0.18
C LEU A 54 -4.46 13.29 -1.42
N SER A 55 -5.41 13.49 -2.35
CA SER A 55 -5.19 14.33 -3.53
C SER A 55 -5.02 15.80 -3.16
N THR A 56 -5.79 16.28 -2.17
CA THR A 56 -5.64 17.62 -1.60
C THR A 56 -4.27 17.80 -0.95
N ALA A 57 -3.75 16.77 -0.28
CA ALA A 57 -2.40 16.77 0.29
C ALA A 57 -1.31 16.88 -0.76
N LEU A 58 -1.43 16.14 -1.86
CA LEU A 58 -0.48 16.22 -2.96
C LEU A 58 -0.50 17.61 -3.63
N ALA A 59 -1.67 18.23 -3.76
CA ALA A 59 -1.82 19.56 -4.36
C ALA A 59 -1.07 20.65 -3.58
N VAL A 60 -0.90 20.50 -2.26
CA VAL A 60 -0.10 21.42 -1.42
C VAL A 60 1.40 21.39 -1.79
N PHE A 61 1.87 20.27 -2.35
CA PHE A 61 3.26 20.09 -2.82
C PHE A 61 3.44 20.30 -4.32
N ALA A 62 2.35 20.39 -5.07
CA ALA A 62 2.43 20.75 -6.48
C ALA A 62 3.07 22.14 -6.57
N PRO A 63 4.06 22.35 -7.45
CA PRO A 63 4.55 23.69 -7.69
C PRO A 63 3.34 24.56 -8.05
N PRO A 64 3.25 25.81 -7.55
CA PRO A 64 2.19 26.71 -7.96
C PRO A 64 2.20 26.71 -9.48
N SER A 65 1.11 26.23 -10.10
CA SER A 65 1.04 26.13 -11.54
C SER A 65 1.46 27.48 -12.09
N ALA A 66 2.52 27.52 -12.89
CA ALA A 66 3.01 28.73 -13.55
C ALA A 66 2.01 29.26 -14.60
N ASP A 67 0.74 28.89 -14.49
CA ASP A 67 -0.39 29.31 -15.31
C ASP A 67 -1.03 30.61 -14.80
N GLY A 68 -0.51 31.21 -13.71
CA GLY A 68 -0.90 32.57 -13.29
C GLY A 68 -0.49 33.67 -14.27
N ASP A 69 0.49 33.41 -15.14
CA ASP A 69 0.99 34.36 -16.15
C ASP A 69 0.90 33.83 -17.59
N ARG A 70 0.21 32.70 -17.84
CA ARG A 70 -0.11 32.35 -19.23
C ARG A 70 -1.20 33.33 -19.71
N PRO A 71 -0.91 34.27 -20.63
CA PRO A 71 -1.96 35.08 -21.22
C PRO A 71 -3.02 34.13 -21.79
N ALA A 72 -4.29 34.51 -21.69
CA ALA A 72 -5.47 33.77 -22.13
C ALA A 72 -5.49 33.56 -23.67
N ALA A 73 -4.49 32.84 -24.19
CA ALA A 73 -4.21 32.64 -25.60
C ALA A 73 -4.16 31.15 -25.97
N TYR A 74 -4.79 30.29 -25.16
CA TYR A 74 -5.33 29.04 -25.66
C TYR A 74 -6.85 29.19 -25.76
N ALA A 75 -7.28 29.92 -26.79
CA ALA A 75 -8.55 29.58 -27.42
C ALA A 75 -8.53 28.08 -27.74
N PRO A 76 -9.66 27.36 -27.61
CA PRO A 76 -9.75 25.98 -28.07
C PRO A 76 -9.19 25.95 -29.50
N ARG A 77 -8.06 25.25 -29.72
CA ARG A 77 -7.70 24.91 -31.08
C ARG A 77 -8.84 24.05 -31.57
N GLU A 78 -9.69 24.61 -32.42
CA GLU A 78 -10.60 23.85 -33.25
C GLU A 78 -9.74 22.78 -33.90
N THR A 79 -9.86 21.55 -33.41
CA THR A 79 -9.24 20.40 -34.04
C THR A 79 -9.76 20.41 -35.47
N PRO A 80 -8.91 20.61 -36.50
CA PRO A 80 -9.39 20.57 -37.87
C PRO A 80 -10.03 19.19 -38.04
N SER A 81 -11.33 19.15 -38.30
CA SER A 81 -12.06 17.96 -38.68
C SER A 81 -11.54 17.53 -40.06
N GLN A 82 -10.34 16.96 -40.08
CA GLN A 82 -9.79 16.32 -41.27
C GLN A 82 -10.75 15.17 -41.62
N PRO A 83 -11.37 15.18 -42.81
CA PRO A 83 -12.22 14.08 -43.23
C PRO A 83 -11.38 12.81 -43.27
N TYR A 84 -11.76 11.84 -42.44
CA TYR A 84 -11.09 10.56 -42.33
C TYR A 84 -11.12 9.86 -43.70
N SER A 85 -9.98 9.84 -44.38
CA SER A 85 -9.80 9.10 -45.63
C SER A 85 -9.51 7.63 -45.32
N PRO A 86 -10.34 6.66 -45.77
CA PRO A 86 -10.08 5.24 -45.58
C PRO A 86 -8.75 4.77 -46.20
N GLN A 87 -8.19 5.53 -47.16
CA GLN A 87 -6.93 5.21 -47.81
C GLN A 87 -5.70 5.53 -46.94
N GLN A 88 -5.80 6.46 -45.98
CA GLN A 88 -4.72 6.72 -45.02
C GLN A 88 -4.63 5.63 -43.92
N ALA A 89 -5.74 4.96 -43.61
CA ALA A 89 -5.78 3.85 -42.66
C ALA A 89 -4.98 2.61 -43.13
N ALA A 90 -4.85 2.41 -44.45
CA ALA A 90 -4.10 1.28 -45.00
C ALA A 90 -2.57 1.52 -45.02
N LYS A 91 -2.12 2.78 -45.11
CA LYS A 91 -0.69 3.10 -45.27
C LYS A 91 0.07 3.21 -43.95
N HIS A 92 -0.62 3.36 -42.83
CA HIS A 92 -0.03 3.38 -41.48
C HIS A 92 -0.15 2.06 -40.73
N ARG A 93 -0.52 0.96 -41.41
CA ARG A 93 -0.47 -0.39 -40.85
C ARG A 93 0.95 -0.97 -40.85
N ILE A 94 1.96 -0.13 -40.58
CA ILE A 94 3.24 -0.60 -40.08
C ILE A 94 3.04 -0.61 -38.57
N ALA A 95 2.72 -1.78 -38.02
CA ALA A 95 2.63 -1.97 -36.58
C ALA A 95 3.91 -1.38 -35.98
N PRO A 96 3.85 -0.32 -35.15
CA PRO A 96 5.01 0.08 -34.40
C PRO A 96 5.37 -1.14 -33.56
N GLN A 97 6.46 -1.81 -33.92
CA GLN A 97 7.13 -2.69 -32.98
C GLN A 97 7.63 -1.76 -31.88
N VAL A 98 6.77 -1.56 -30.89
CA VAL A 98 7.16 -1.04 -29.59
C VAL A 98 8.05 -2.14 -29.02
N THR A 99 9.33 -2.10 -29.40
CA THR A 99 10.40 -2.60 -28.56
C THR A 99 10.31 -1.78 -27.28
N ALA A 100 9.46 -2.24 -26.37
CA ALA A 100 9.43 -1.70 -25.02
C ALA A 100 10.88 -1.77 -24.52
N PRO A 101 11.50 -0.63 -24.13
CA PRO A 101 12.80 -0.68 -23.48
C PRO A 101 12.61 -1.47 -22.19
N SER A 102 12.97 -2.76 -22.21
CA SER A 102 12.86 -3.69 -21.09
C SER A 102 13.86 -3.37 -19.96
N GLU A 103 14.51 -2.21 -20.03
CA GLU A 103 15.60 -1.79 -19.15
C GLU A 103 15.12 -0.96 -17.95
N TRP A 104 13.90 -0.40 -17.97
CA TRP A 104 13.45 0.54 -16.93
C TRP A 104 12.25 0.11 -16.08
N TYR A 105 11.96 -1.19 -16.06
CA TYR A 105 11.01 -1.74 -15.08
C TYR A 105 11.54 -3.10 -14.59
N GLU A 106 12.50 -3.08 -13.67
CA GLU A 106 12.58 -4.14 -12.67
C GLU A 106 11.55 -3.81 -11.58
N PRO A 107 10.35 -4.43 -11.57
CA PRO A 107 9.46 -4.33 -10.43
C PRO A 107 10.14 -5.03 -9.25
N GLY A 108 10.85 -4.25 -8.43
CA GLY A 108 11.12 -4.52 -7.03
C GLY A 108 11.41 -5.98 -6.64
N ARG A 109 12.46 -6.60 -7.21
CA ARG A 109 13.01 -7.87 -6.69
C ARG A 109 13.45 -7.81 -5.22
N GLY A 110 13.40 -6.65 -4.57
CA GLY A 110 13.75 -6.47 -3.15
C GLY A 110 12.63 -6.67 -2.13
N LYS A 111 11.35 -6.83 -2.51
CA LYS A 111 10.22 -6.87 -1.55
C LYS A 111 9.64 -8.27 -1.26
N ARG A 112 10.23 -9.37 -1.75
CA ARG A 112 9.76 -10.74 -1.42
C ARG A 112 10.31 -11.27 -0.09
N HIS A 113 11.55 -10.92 0.24
CA HIS A 113 12.15 -11.29 1.54
C HIS A 113 11.40 -10.72 2.75
N SER A 114 10.67 -9.61 2.61
CA SER A 114 9.98 -8.98 3.74
C SER A 114 8.63 -9.62 4.09
N ALA A 115 8.00 -10.36 3.17
CA ALA A 115 6.70 -10.98 3.43
C ALA A 115 6.81 -12.14 4.44
N GLY A 116 7.80 -13.03 4.28
CA GLY A 116 8.03 -14.14 5.22
C GLY A 116 8.54 -13.70 6.59
N VAL A 117 9.35 -12.64 6.64
CA VAL A 117 9.83 -12.08 7.92
C VAL A 117 8.69 -11.42 8.71
N ARG A 118 7.76 -10.75 8.03
CA ARG A 118 6.60 -10.11 8.68
C ARG A 118 5.68 -11.14 9.33
N SER A 119 5.35 -12.24 8.65
CA SER A 119 4.51 -13.30 9.23
C SER A 119 5.21 -13.98 10.42
N MET A 120 6.54 -14.16 10.36
CA MET A 120 7.32 -14.72 11.47
C MET A 120 7.29 -13.83 12.73
N ILE A 121 7.49 -12.51 12.57
CA ILE A 121 7.45 -11.56 13.70
C ILE A 121 6.06 -11.53 14.33
N ILE A 122 5.00 -11.50 13.51
CA ILE A 122 3.61 -11.53 14.02
C ILE A 122 3.34 -12.81 14.79
N GLY A 123 3.77 -13.97 14.28
CA GLY A 123 3.63 -15.25 14.98
C GLY A 123 4.33 -15.28 16.34
N VAL A 124 5.58 -14.80 16.40
CA VAL A 124 6.34 -14.71 17.67
C VAL A 124 5.67 -13.75 18.66
N ALA A 125 5.18 -12.60 18.19
CA ALA A 125 4.51 -11.63 19.06
C ALA A 125 3.25 -12.22 19.71
N ILE A 126 2.41 -12.93 18.94
CA ILE A 126 1.21 -13.60 19.45
C ILE A 126 1.57 -14.71 20.46
N ALA A 127 2.60 -15.51 20.15
CA ALA A 127 3.06 -16.57 21.05
C ALA A 127 3.56 -16.01 22.39
N LEU A 128 4.31 -14.91 22.37
CA LEU A 128 4.79 -14.22 23.58
C LEU A 128 3.64 -13.66 24.41
N VAL A 129 2.62 -13.08 23.78
CA VAL A 129 1.40 -12.62 24.48
C VAL A 129 0.70 -13.80 25.15
N GLY A 130 0.53 -14.93 24.45
CA GLY A 130 -0.04 -16.15 25.03
C GLY A 130 0.77 -16.69 26.21
N ALA A 131 2.10 -16.69 26.09
CA ALA A 131 3.00 -17.11 27.17
C ALA A 131 2.91 -16.17 28.38
N LEU A 132 2.83 -14.86 28.17
CA LEU A 132 2.72 -13.86 29.25
C LEU A 132 1.41 -14.02 30.02
N VAL A 133 0.29 -14.19 29.32
CA VAL A 133 -1.02 -14.44 29.95
C VAL A 133 -1.00 -15.72 30.77
N THR A 134 -0.38 -16.78 30.23
CA THR A 134 -0.25 -18.07 30.93
C THR A 134 0.61 -17.93 32.19
N PHE A 135 1.74 -17.22 32.09
CA PHE A 135 2.65 -17.01 33.22
C PHE A 135 2.02 -16.14 34.32
N GLY A 136 1.32 -15.06 33.94
CA GLY A 136 0.58 -14.22 34.87
C GLY A 136 -0.51 -15.01 35.60
N THR A 137 -1.28 -15.82 34.87
CA THR A 137 -2.31 -16.68 35.45
C THR A 137 -1.73 -17.70 36.42
N HIS A 138 -0.56 -18.27 36.10
CA HIS A 138 0.12 -19.23 36.97
C HIS A 138 0.61 -18.59 38.29
N GLN A 139 1.11 -17.36 38.25
CA GLN A 139 1.55 -16.64 39.46
C GLN A 139 0.38 -16.29 40.38
N LEU A 140 -0.77 -15.90 39.80
CA LEU A 140 -2.00 -15.64 40.54
C LEU A 140 -2.59 -16.90 41.18
N ALA A 141 -2.56 -18.03 40.47
CA ALA A 141 -3.03 -19.31 40.96
C ALA A 141 -2.12 -19.93 42.04
N ALA A 142 -0.79 -19.75 41.91
CA ALA A 142 0.18 -20.25 42.89
C ALA A 142 0.09 -19.52 44.24
N GLY A 143 -0.30 -18.23 44.25
CA GLY A 143 -0.43 -17.45 45.48
C GLY A 143 -1.69 -17.75 46.31
N THR A 144 -2.69 -18.45 45.77
CA THR A 144 -4.02 -18.62 46.39
C THR A 144 -4.32 -20.04 46.89
N GLY A 145 -3.35 -20.96 46.86
CA GLY A 145 -3.46 -22.24 47.55
C GLY A 145 -4.35 -23.30 46.88
N GLY A 146 -4.55 -23.22 45.56
CA GLY A 146 -5.27 -24.22 44.78
C GLY A 146 -6.50 -23.67 44.08
N GLY A 147 -6.29 -23.00 42.95
CA GLY A 147 -7.34 -22.54 42.03
C GLY A 147 -7.04 -22.99 40.60
N GLY A 148 -8.08 -23.36 39.85
CA GLY A 148 -7.95 -23.86 38.48
C GLY A 148 -7.26 -22.84 37.57
N TYR A 149 -6.24 -23.28 36.84
CA TYR A 149 -5.50 -22.44 35.90
C TYR A 149 -6.16 -22.48 34.52
N LEU A 150 -6.47 -21.30 33.99
CA LEU A 150 -6.79 -21.16 32.57
C LEU A 150 -5.50 -21.21 31.76
N VAL A 151 -5.32 -22.31 31.03
CA VAL A 151 -4.28 -22.40 30.00
C VAL A 151 -4.88 -21.83 28.71
N ALA A 152 -4.32 -20.71 28.24
CA ALA A 152 -4.76 -20.07 27.00
C ALA A 152 -4.24 -20.85 25.78
N TYR A 153 -4.80 -22.04 25.55
CA TYR A 153 -4.42 -22.92 24.44
C TYR A 153 -4.63 -22.25 23.07
N GLY A 154 -5.67 -21.45 22.91
CA GLY A 154 -5.98 -20.77 21.64
C GLY A 154 -4.83 -19.89 21.13
N PRO A 155 -4.38 -18.88 21.90
CA PRO A 155 -3.24 -18.05 21.52
C PRO A 155 -1.94 -18.83 21.31
N MET A 156 -1.65 -19.85 22.13
CA MET A 156 -0.44 -20.66 21.96
C MET A 156 -0.47 -21.49 20.68
N ILE A 157 -1.57 -22.22 20.43
CA ILE A 157 -1.72 -23.07 19.23
C ILE A 157 -1.80 -22.19 17.98
N GLY A 158 -2.56 -21.10 18.03
CA GLY A 158 -2.67 -20.14 16.93
C GLY A 158 -1.32 -19.48 16.58
N GLY A 159 -0.56 -19.03 17.59
CA GLY A 159 0.77 -18.47 17.40
C GLY A 159 1.77 -19.48 16.83
N ALA A 160 1.77 -20.73 17.33
CA ALA A 160 2.63 -21.79 16.84
C ALA A 160 2.34 -22.16 15.38
N LEU A 161 1.06 -22.30 15.01
CA LEU A 161 0.66 -22.56 13.61
C LEU A 161 1.08 -21.42 12.68
N LEU A 162 0.89 -20.17 13.09
CA LEU A 162 1.28 -19.00 12.29
C LEU A 162 2.81 -18.94 12.09
N PHE A 163 3.58 -19.27 13.12
CA PHE A 163 5.03 -19.34 13.06
C PHE A 163 5.53 -20.44 12.12
N ILE A 164 4.98 -21.66 12.22
CA ILE A 164 5.31 -22.79 11.33
C ILE A 164 4.95 -22.44 9.88
N TRP A 165 3.82 -21.78 9.66
CA TRP A 165 3.39 -21.36 8.33
C TRP A 165 4.35 -20.32 7.72
N GLY A 166 4.83 -19.37 8.52
CA GLY A 166 5.89 -18.43 8.10
C GLY A 166 7.21 -19.14 7.77
N LEU A 167 7.60 -20.16 8.56
CA LEU A 167 8.80 -20.96 8.32
C LEU A 167 8.71 -21.75 7.00
N ALA A 168 7.53 -22.31 6.70
CA ALA A 168 7.28 -23.05 5.46
C ALA A 168 7.40 -22.16 4.21
N GLN A 169 6.98 -20.88 4.30
CA GLN A 169 7.13 -19.90 3.22
C GLN A 169 8.59 -19.53 2.96
N LEU A 170 9.42 -19.45 4.01
CA LEU A 170 10.87 -19.25 3.88
C LEU A 170 11.59 -20.47 3.29
N GLY A 171 11.10 -21.68 3.58
CA GLY A 171 11.70 -22.93 3.09
C GLY A 171 11.48 -23.18 1.59
N THR A 172 10.34 -22.77 1.05
CA THR A 172 10.04 -22.89 -0.39
C THR A 172 10.85 -21.91 -1.26
N GLU A 173 11.29 -20.77 -0.73
CA GLU A 173 12.16 -19.84 -1.45
C GLU A 173 13.59 -20.35 -1.63
N ARG A 174 14.12 -21.20 -0.74
CA ARG A 174 15.49 -21.77 -0.88
C ARG A 174 15.63 -22.87 -1.92
N ARG A 175 14.53 -23.38 -2.49
CA ARG A 175 14.54 -24.50 -3.45
C ARG A 175 14.27 -24.08 -4.90
N ARG A 176 14.21 -22.78 -5.20
CA ARG A 176 14.16 -22.24 -6.56
C ARG A 176 15.43 -21.45 -6.84
#